data_AF-V7CWD2-F1
#
_entry.id   AF-V7CWD2-F1
#
_cell.length_a   1.000
_cell.length_b   1.000
_cell.length_c   1.000
_cell.angle_alpha   90.00
_cell.angle_beta   90.00
_cell.angle_gamma   90.00
#
_symmetry.space_group_name_H-M   'P 1'
#
loop_
_entity.id
_entity.type
_entity.pdbx_description
1 polymer ?
#
loop_
_entity_poly.entity_id
_entity_poly.type
_entity_poly.pdbx_seq_one_letter_code
_entity_poly.pdbx_strand_id
1 'polypeptide(L)'
;MAVSYVHMVQSGRGFHKGNLSYANCSYKGRRTNRLVFACMQTSDPKVDSLLDSVKWDNKGLAVAIAQNVDTGAILMQGFANREAVATTLSSRKATFYSRSRSTLWTKGETSNNFINVLDVFLDCDRDSIIYLGKPDGPTCHTGAETCYYTSVFDLLRQQEDEGNNLALTSLYALESTISQRKTELTGENEKPSWTKRLLLNDKLLCSKIREEANELCQTLENNEHKSRTASEMADVLYHAMVLLAKKDVKIEDVLQVLRLRFSQSGIEEKRSRVSQKPLDH
;
A
#
# COMPACT_ATOMS: atom_id res chain seq x y z
N MET A 1 -47.08 -3.71 -29.38
CA MET A 1 -48.21 -2.94 -29.92
C MET A 1 -47.82 -1.47 -29.91
N ALA A 2 -47.91 -0.84 -31.06
CA ALA A 2 -47.50 0.53 -31.33
C ALA A 2 -48.38 1.55 -30.60
N VAL A 3 -47.82 2.71 -30.25
CA VAL A 3 -48.42 4.01 -30.61
C VAL A 3 -47.30 5.04 -30.80
N SER A 4 -47.20 5.53 -32.04
CA SER A 4 -46.41 6.68 -32.48
C SER A 4 -47.10 7.98 -32.07
N TYR A 5 -46.34 9.05 -31.82
CA TYR A 5 -46.82 10.40 -32.12
C TYR A 5 -45.68 11.26 -32.67
N VAL A 6 -45.90 11.72 -33.90
CA VAL A 6 -45.12 12.71 -34.63
C VAL A 6 -45.68 14.08 -34.27
N HIS A 7 -44.82 15.06 -34.01
CA HIS A 7 -45.09 16.43 -34.44
C HIS A 7 -43.79 17.13 -34.83
N MET A 8 -43.85 17.71 -36.01
CA MET A 8 -42.81 18.42 -36.74
C MET A 8 -43.28 19.86 -36.89
N VAL A 9 -42.49 20.86 -36.48
CA VAL A 9 -42.51 22.22 -37.05
C VAL A 9 -41.10 22.82 -37.03
N GLN A 10 -40.68 23.19 -38.24
CA GLN A 10 -39.70 24.17 -38.74
C GLN A 10 -39.41 25.37 -37.81
N SER A 11 -38.34 26.18 -37.87
CA SER A 11 -37.21 26.45 -38.78
C SER A 11 -36.34 27.52 -38.09
N GLY A 12 -35.07 27.71 -38.50
CA GLY A 12 -34.32 28.92 -38.13
C GLY A 12 -32.81 28.80 -38.33
N ARG A 13 -32.32 29.30 -39.47
CA ARG A 13 -30.90 29.36 -39.85
C ARG A 13 -30.11 30.36 -39.00
N GLY A 14 -28.84 30.06 -38.75
CA GLY A 14 -27.87 31.00 -38.19
C GLY A 14 -26.43 30.49 -38.33
N PHE A 15 -25.91 30.47 -39.56
CA PHE A 15 -24.47 30.28 -39.83
C PHE A 15 -23.75 31.61 -39.56
N HIS A 16 -22.88 31.66 -38.55
CA HIS A 16 -21.89 32.73 -38.43
C HIS A 16 -20.54 32.27 -38.98
N LYS A 17 -20.22 32.76 -40.19
CA LYS A 17 -18.86 32.83 -40.71
C LYS A 17 -18.18 34.06 -40.11
N GLY A 18 -17.15 33.84 -39.29
CA GLY A 18 -16.21 34.90 -38.90
C GLY A 18 -15.07 34.96 -39.92
N ASN A 19 -15.08 36.00 -40.75
CA ASN A 19 -13.93 36.42 -41.54
C ASN A 19 -12.92 37.09 -40.61
N LEU A 20 -11.68 36.59 -40.57
CA LEU A 20 -10.54 37.35 -40.08
C LEU A 20 -9.68 37.77 -41.26
N SER A 21 -9.57 39.09 -41.38
CA SER A 21 -8.89 39.88 -42.39
C SER A 21 -7.38 39.68 -42.33
N TYR A 22 -6.79 39.47 -43.51
CA TYR A 22 -5.35 39.59 -43.73
C TYR A 22 -4.96 41.06 -43.73
N ALA A 23 -4.16 41.48 -42.76
CA ALA A 23 -3.39 42.71 -42.81
C ALA A 23 -1.92 42.37 -43.08
N ASN A 24 -1.48 42.63 -44.31
CA ASN A 24 -0.06 42.65 -44.67
C ASN A 24 0.58 43.90 -44.04
N CYS A 25 1.48 43.71 -43.08
CA CYS A 25 2.38 44.77 -42.65
C CYS A 25 3.84 44.31 -42.83
N SER A 26 4.60 45.21 -43.45
CA SER A 26 5.92 44.98 -44.02
C SER A 26 7.01 44.74 -42.98
N TYR A 27 7.94 43.86 -43.34
CA TYR A 27 9.05 43.34 -42.55
C TYR A 27 10.19 44.36 -42.44
N LYS A 28 10.69 44.63 -41.21
CA LYS A 28 12.09 44.95 -40.92
C LYS A 28 12.35 44.89 -39.42
N GLY A 29 13.03 43.84 -38.97
CA GLY A 29 13.49 43.72 -37.59
C GLY A 29 13.91 42.30 -37.23
N ARG A 30 15.20 42.00 -37.37
CA ARG A 30 15.85 40.80 -36.81
C ARG A 30 15.59 40.72 -35.31
N ARG A 31 14.78 39.75 -34.86
CA ARG A 31 14.89 39.14 -33.54
C ARG A 31 14.58 37.66 -33.67
N THR A 32 15.49 36.85 -33.15
CA THR A 32 15.49 35.40 -33.15
C THR A 32 14.26 34.85 -32.42
N ASN A 33 13.28 34.33 -33.15
CA ASN A 33 12.26 33.45 -32.60
C ASN A 33 12.88 32.07 -32.35
N ARG A 34 13.39 31.86 -31.13
CA ARG A 34 13.49 30.51 -30.58
C ARG A 34 12.06 30.08 -30.29
N LEU A 35 11.44 29.40 -31.26
CA LEU A 35 10.29 28.55 -31.00
C LEU A 35 10.74 27.52 -29.98
N VAL A 36 10.40 27.74 -28.72
CA VAL A 36 10.46 26.70 -27.70
C VAL A 36 9.35 25.72 -28.08
N PHE A 37 9.70 24.74 -28.91
CA PHE A 37 8.91 23.52 -29.01
C PHE A 37 8.87 22.95 -27.59
N ALA A 38 7.70 23.03 -26.96
CA ALA A 38 7.41 22.26 -25.78
C ALA A 38 7.70 20.80 -26.16
N CYS A 39 8.75 20.23 -25.56
CA CYS A 39 9.05 18.82 -25.66
C CYS A 39 7.84 18.11 -25.05
N MET A 40 6.92 17.64 -25.90
CA MET A 40 6.01 16.56 -25.50
C MET A 40 6.95 15.47 -25.00
N GLN A 41 6.90 15.19 -23.70
CA GLN A 41 7.64 14.06 -23.14
C GLN A 41 7.16 12.84 -23.92
N THR A 42 7.97 12.38 -24.85
CA THR A 42 7.70 11.14 -25.57
C THR A 42 7.77 10.07 -24.50
N SER A 43 6.61 9.52 -24.15
CA SER A 43 6.50 8.39 -23.26
C SER A 43 7.44 7.27 -23.74
N ASP A 44 8.10 6.60 -22.80
CA ASP A 44 8.96 5.46 -23.13
C ASP A 44 8.12 4.44 -23.94
N PRO A 45 8.55 4.03 -25.15
CA PRO A 45 7.79 3.11 -26.00
C PRO A 45 7.41 1.81 -25.29
N LYS A 46 8.22 1.37 -24.32
CA LYS A 46 7.93 0.19 -23.50
C LYS A 46 6.78 0.45 -22.53
N VAL A 47 6.72 1.64 -21.94
CA VAL A 47 5.61 2.06 -21.08
C VAL A 47 4.33 2.16 -21.90
N ASP A 48 4.39 2.74 -23.09
CA ASP A 48 3.20 2.80 -23.96
C ASP A 48 2.69 1.41 -24.34
N SER A 49 3.58 0.51 -24.79
CA SER A 49 3.19 -0.85 -25.11
C SER A 49 2.60 -1.61 -23.92
N LEU A 50 3.08 -1.34 -22.69
CA LEU A 50 2.51 -1.90 -21.47
C LEU A 50 1.09 -1.35 -21.23
N LEU A 51 0.92 -0.03 -21.30
CA LEU A 51 -0.35 0.65 -21.06
C LEU A 51 -1.42 0.28 -22.10
N ASP A 52 -1.02 0.06 -23.35
CA ASP A 52 -1.92 -0.38 -24.42
C ASP A 52 -2.41 -1.81 -24.22
N SER A 53 -1.73 -2.58 -23.37
CA SER A 53 -2.10 -3.95 -23.03
C SER A 53 -3.06 -4.06 -21.84
N VAL A 54 -3.31 -2.94 -21.13
CA VAL A 54 -4.29 -2.87 -20.05
C VAL A 54 -5.69 -2.84 -20.66
N LYS A 55 -6.59 -3.64 -20.11
CA LYS A 55 -8.00 -3.72 -20.51
C LYS A 55 -8.79 -2.66 -19.76
N TRP A 56 -8.92 -1.49 -20.38
CA TRP A 56 -9.71 -0.38 -19.88
C TRP A 56 -11.21 -0.63 -20.10
N ASP A 57 -12.04 -0.18 -19.16
CA ASP A 57 -13.50 -0.19 -19.30
C ASP A 57 -13.98 0.80 -20.39
N ASN A 58 -15.29 0.85 -20.61
CA ASN A 58 -15.89 1.75 -21.60
C ASN A 58 -15.71 3.26 -21.30
N LYS A 59 -15.20 3.61 -20.12
CA LYS A 59 -14.85 4.97 -19.70
C LYS A 59 -13.34 5.21 -19.72
N GLY A 60 -12.54 4.24 -20.18
CA GLY A 60 -11.09 4.33 -20.19
C GLY A 60 -10.45 4.13 -18.81
N LEU A 61 -11.12 3.40 -17.91
CA LEU A 61 -10.70 3.20 -16.52
C LEU A 61 -10.43 1.73 -16.20
N ALA A 62 -9.46 1.50 -15.31
CA ALA A 62 -9.23 0.23 -14.64
C ALA A 62 -9.31 0.43 -13.12
N VAL A 63 -9.54 -0.66 -12.40
CA VAL A 63 -9.45 -0.63 -10.92
C VAL A 63 -7.96 -0.60 -10.55
N ALA A 64 -7.60 0.28 -9.62
CA ALA A 64 -6.26 0.34 -9.04
C ALA A 64 -6.35 0.18 -7.52
N ILE A 65 -5.63 -0.81 -6.99
CA ILE A 65 -5.59 -1.18 -5.58
C ILE A 65 -4.23 -0.79 -5.03
N ALA A 66 -4.19 0.05 -4.00
CA ALA A 66 -2.94 0.32 -3.29
C ALA A 66 -2.78 -0.71 -2.16
N GLN A 67 -1.64 -1.39 -2.12
CA GLN A 67 -1.31 -2.40 -1.11
C GLN A 67 -0.02 -2.02 -0.38
N ASN A 68 -0.03 -2.16 0.94
CA ASN A 68 1.15 -1.95 1.76
C ASN A 68 2.15 -3.11 1.54
N VAL A 69 3.38 -2.76 1.15
CA VAL A 69 4.44 -3.73 0.86
C VAL A 69 4.99 -4.45 2.11
N ASP A 70 4.85 -3.86 3.29
CA ASP A 70 5.23 -4.47 4.56
C ASP A 70 4.12 -5.33 5.13
N THR A 71 2.92 -4.77 5.22
CA THR A 71 1.84 -5.41 5.98
C THR A 71 1.01 -6.37 5.15
N GLY A 72 1.06 -6.23 3.82
CA GLY A 72 0.14 -6.89 2.89
C GLY A 72 -1.28 -6.29 2.91
N ALA A 73 -1.58 -5.33 3.79
CA ALA A 73 -2.90 -4.73 3.89
C ALA A 73 -3.26 -4.00 2.60
N ILE A 74 -4.50 -4.19 2.17
CA ILE A 74 -5.08 -3.31 1.15
C ILE A 74 -5.34 -1.96 1.79
N LEU A 75 -4.70 -0.92 1.28
CA LEU A 75 -4.77 0.43 1.82
C LEU A 75 -6.03 1.15 1.34
N MET A 76 -6.27 1.11 0.03
CA MET A 76 -7.42 1.73 -0.62
C MET A 76 -7.60 1.21 -2.04
N GLN A 77 -8.77 1.44 -2.59
CA GLN A 77 -9.07 1.27 -4.01
C GLN A 77 -9.41 2.62 -4.64
N GLY A 78 -8.89 2.85 -5.83
CA GLY A 78 -9.25 3.96 -6.71
C GLY A 78 -9.38 3.50 -8.16
N PHE A 79 -9.80 4.39 -9.04
CA PHE A 79 -9.77 4.13 -10.48
C PHE A 79 -8.49 4.74 -11.06
N ALA A 80 -7.96 4.14 -12.10
CA ALA A 80 -6.85 4.71 -12.86
C ALA A 80 -7.24 4.74 -14.34
N ASN A 81 -6.90 5.82 -15.04
CA ASN A 81 -6.85 5.86 -16.49
C ASN A 81 -5.39 5.67 -16.94
N ARG A 82 -5.18 5.64 -18.27
CA ARG A 82 -3.85 5.50 -18.87
C ARG A 82 -2.83 6.51 -18.31
N GLU A 83 -3.23 7.77 -18.18
CA GLU A 83 -2.37 8.86 -17.68
C GLU A 83 -2.04 8.70 -16.19
N ALA A 84 -2.97 8.21 -15.37
CA ALA A 84 -2.72 7.96 -13.95
C ALA A 84 -1.67 6.85 -13.74
N VAL A 85 -1.74 5.78 -14.52
CA VAL A 85 -0.73 4.71 -14.46
C VAL A 85 0.62 5.21 -14.96
N ALA A 86 0.67 5.94 -16.08
CA ALA A 86 1.91 6.55 -16.58
C ALA A 86 2.56 7.50 -15.55
N THR A 87 1.74 8.31 -14.87
CA THR A 87 2.19 9.20 -13.80
C THR A 87 2.71 8.42 -12.59
N THR A 88 2.06 7.31 -12.24
CA THR A 88 2.50 6.42 -11.16
C THR A 88 3.86 5.79 -11.46
N LEU A 89 4.04 5.28 -12.67
CA LEU A 89 5.30 4.64 -13.10
C LEU A 89 6.48 5.63 -13.09
N SER A 90 6.24 6.87 -13.52
CA SER A 90 7.28 7.90 -13.59
C SER A 90 7.58 8.53 -12.23
N SER A 91 6.56 8.89 -11.45
CA SER A 91 6.72 9.57 -10.16
C SER A 91 7.03 8.64 -8.99
N ARG A 92 6.78 7.34 -9.16
CA ARG A 92 6.79 6.34 -8.07
C ARG A 92 5.84 6.70 -6.92
N LYS A 93 4.75 7.40 -7.22
CA LYS A 93 3.69 7.73 -6.25
C LYS A 93 2.33 7.30 -6.78
N ALA A 94 1.51 6.70 -5.92
CA ALA A 94 0.20 6.18 -6.31
C ALA A 94 -0.70 7.33 -6.83
N THR A 95 -0.95 7.31 -8.13
CA THR A 95 -1.78 8.29 -8.83
C THR A 95 -3.04 7.62 -9.33
N PHE A 96 -4.18 8.25 -9.04
CA PHE A 96 -5.50 7.79 -9.40
C PHE A 96 -6.21 8.81 -10.30
N TYR A 97 -7.31 8.38 -10.91
CA TYR A 97 -8.24 9.23 -11.64
C TYR A 97 -9.53 9.40 -10.85
N SER A 98 -9.87 10.66 -10.54
CA SER A 98 -11.11 10.99 -9.85
C SER A 98 -12.27 11.05 -10.84
N ARG A 99 -13.17 10.06 -10.81
CA ARG A 99 -14.34 10.01 -11.71
C ARG A 99 -15.27 11.22 -11.57
N SER A 100 -15.42 11.76 -10.36
CA SER A 100 -16.28 12.91 -10.08
C SER A 100 -15.67 14.23 -10.53
N ARG A 101 -14.35 14.39 -10.38
CA ARG A 101 -13.64 15.63 -10.74
C ARG A 101 -13.03 15.60 -12.16
N SER A 102 -13.07 14.44 -12.82
CA SER A 102 -12.46 14.19 -14.13
C SER A 102 -11.00 14.67 -14.21
N THR A 103 -10.22 14.37 -13.18
CA THR A 103 -8.82 14.81 -13.06
C THR A 103 -7.96 13.73 -12.40
N LEU A 104 -6.66 13.77 -12.70
CA LEU A 104 -5.64 13.03 -11.97
C LEU A 104 -5.56 13.52 -10.51
N TRP A 105 -5.24 12.61 -9.61
CA TRP A 105 -5.03 12.87 -8.20
C TRP A 105 -3.96 11.94 -7.66
N THR A 106 -2.84 12.50 -7.22
CA THR A 106 -1.79 11.72 -6.55
C THR A 106 -2.12 11.65 -5.06
N LYS A 107 -2.23 10.43 -4.52
CA LYS A 107 -2.51 10.25 -3.10
C LYS A 107 -1.43 10.92 -2.28
N GLY A 108 -1.83 11.83 -1.38
CA GLY A 108 -0.93 12.56 -0.48
C GLY A 108 -0.67 14.01 -0.87
N GLU A 109 -1.08 14.48 -2.05
CA GLU A 109 -0.83 15.88 -2.50
C GLU A 109 -1.33 16.95 -1.51
N THR A 110 -2.40 16.68 -0.78
CA THR A 110 -2.95 17.62 0.22
C THR A 110 -2.53 17.28 1.65
N SER A 111 -2.34 16.01 1.97
CA SER A 111 -2.12 15.55 3.36
C SER A 111 -0.68 15.17 3.68
N ASN A 112 0.22 15.18 2.70
CA ASN A 112 1.58 14.59 2.75
C ASN A 112 1.64 13.08 3.05
N ASN A 113 0.51 12.39 3.21
CA ASN A 113 0.46 10.93 3.35
C ASN A 113 0.48 10.28 1.96
N PHE A 114 1.65 10.28 1.31
CA PHE A 114 1.86 9.64 0.03
C PHE A 114 1.88 8.11 0.16
N ILE A 115 1.71 7.43 -0.97
CA ILE A 115 2.00 6.00 -1.10
C ILE A 115 3.13 5.88 -2.14
N ASN A 116 4.33 5.57 -1.67
CA ASN A 116 5.51 5.42 -2.50
C ASN A 116 5.50 4.03 -3.13
N VAL A 117 5.33 3.98 -4.45
CA VAL A 117 5.14 2.75 -5.22
C VAL A 117 6.48 2.10 -5.52
N LEU A 118 6.66 0.88 -5.01
CA LEU A 118 7.83 0.05 -5.26
C LEU A 118 7.63 -0.75 -6.55
N ASP A 119 6.43 -1.28 -6.78
CA ASP A 119 6.11 -2.08 -7.95
C ASP A 119 4.64 -1.95 -8.38
N VAL A 120 4.36 -2.31 -9.63
CA VAL A 120 3.02 -2.28 -10.23
C VAL A 120 2.73 -3.63 -10.87
N PHE A 121 1.66 -4.28 -10.43
CA PHE A 121 1.21 -5.56 -10.98
C PHE A 121 -0.10 -5.37 -11.75
N LEU A 122 -0.23 -6.09 -12.87
CA LEU A 122 -1.50 -6.28 -13.56
C LEU A 122 -2.04 -7.66 -13.20
N ASP A 123 -3.36 -7.80 -13.11
CA ASP A 123 -3.98 -9.11 -13.01
C ASP A 123 -3.95 -9.89 -14.34
N CYS A 124 -4.49 -11.11 -14.34
CA CYS A 124 -4.30 -12.06 -15.43
C CYS A 124 -5.02 -11.66 -16.72
N ASP A 125 -6.17 -11.00 -16.63
CA ASP A 125 -6.94 -10.44 -17.75
C ASP A 125 -6.78 -8.93 -17.92
N ARG A 126 -5.90 -8.32 -17.11
CA ARG A 126 -5.35 -6.97 -17.23
C ARG A 126 -6.38 -5.86 -17.05
N ASP A 127 -7.46 -6.07 -16.31
CA ASP A 127 -8.44 -5.03 -15.97
C ASP A 127 -8.37 -4.53 -14.51
N SER A 128 -7.43 -5.08 -13.73
CA SER A 128 -7.10 -4.61 -12.39
C SER A 128 -5.60 -4.44 -12.19
N ILE A 129 -5.25 -3.43 -11.39
CA ILE A 129 -3.87 -2.99 -11.15
C ILE A 129 -3.61 -2.98 -9.64
N ILE A 130 -2.48 -3.54 -9.21
CA ILE A 130 -1.96 -3.36 -7.84
C ILE A 130 -0.80 -2.37 -7.88
N TYR A 131 -0.92 -1.30 -7.10
CA TYR A 131 0.19 -0.44 -6.71
C TYR A 131 0.75 -0.95 -5.38
N LEU A 132 1.86 -1.69 -5.43
CA LEU A 132 2.53 -2.20 -4.24
C LEU A 132 3.49 -1.13 -3.72
N GLY A 133 3.24 -0.60 -2.53
CA GLY A 133 3.98 0.58 -2.04
C GLY A 133 4.03 0.72 -0.53
N LYS A 134 4.85 1.68 -0.06
CA LYS A 134 4.96 2.07 1.35
C LYS A 134 4.23 3.40 1.59
N PRO A 135 3.24 3.46 2.49
CA PRO A 135 2.60 4.72 2.86
C PRO A 135 3.49 5.56 3.78
N ASP A 136 3.47 6.89 3.63
CA ASP A 136 4.20 7.85 4.49
C ASP A 136 3.42 8.26 5.76
N GLY A 137 2.18 7.78 5.90
CA GLY A 137 1.28 8.09 6.99
C GLY A 137 -0.07 7.40 6.79
N PRO A 138 -1.09 7.70 7.61
CA PRO A 138 -2.39 7.07 7.47
C PRO A 138 -2.98 7.31 6.08
N THR A 139 -3.40 6.23 5.42
CA THR A 139 -3.97 6.31 4.07
C THR A 139 -5.35 6.97 4.12
N CYS A 140 -6.15 6.61 5.13
CA CYS A 140 -7.51 7.11 5.25
C CYS A 140 -7.55 8.52 5.84
N HIS A 141 -8.52 9.33 5.40
CA HIS A 141 -8.74 10.68 5.92
C HIS A 141 -9.23 10.68 7.37
N THR A 142 -9.72 9.56 7.88
CA THR A 142 -10.12 9.37 9.29
C THR A 142 -8.92 9.22 10.23
N GLY A 143 -7.70 9.10 9.68
CA GLY A 143 -6.50 8.77 10.44
C GLY A 143 -6.22 7.26 10.52
N ALA A 144 -7.08 6.40 9.97
CA ALA A 144 -6.83 4.97 9.87
C ALA A 144 -5.77 4.63 8.79
N GLU A 145 -5.01 3.56 9.01
CA GLU A 145 -3.99 3.08 8.07
C GLU A 145 -4.57 2.63 6.73
N THR A 146 -5.76 2.04 6.76
CA THR A 146 -6.50 1.52 5.61
C THR A 146 -7.90 2.13 5.56
N CYS A 147 -8.52 2.18 4.38
CA CYS A 147 -9.95 2.45 4.22
C CYS A 147 -10.84 1.26 4.63
N TYR A 148 -10.29 0.06 4.80
CA TYR A 148 -11.00 -1.19 5.08
C TYR A 148 -10.98 -1.53 6.58
N TYR A 149 -11.57 -0.66 7.40
CA TYR A 149 -11.58 -0.78 8.86
C TYR A 149 -12.94 -1.21 9.45
N THR A 150 -13.92 -1.54 8.60
CA THR A 150 -15.26 -1.96 9.02
C THR A 150 -15.56 -3.38 8.54
N SER A 151 -15.79 -4.29 9.49
CA SER A 151 -16.15 -5.68 9.24
C SER A 151 -17.67 -5.83 9.05
N VAL A 152 -18.08 -6.43 7.93
CA VAL A 152 -19.50 -6.70 7.65
C VAL A 152 -20.08 -7.71 8.66
N PHE A 153 -19.31 -8.70 9.08
CA PHE A 153 -19.80 -9.69 10.03
C PHE A 153 -20.01 -9.12 11.44
N ASP A 154 -19.24 -8.11 11.83
CA ASP A 154 -19.40 -7.48 13.15
C ASP A 154 -20.65 -6.60 13.18
N LEU A 155 -20.91 -5.87 12.08
CA LEU A 155 -22.16 -5.15 11.87
C LEU A 155 -23.38 -6.08 11.96
N LEU A 156 -23.30 -7.27 11.34
CA LEU A 156 -24.39 -8.24 11.37
C LEU A 156 -24.60 -8.87 12.75
N ARG A 157 -23.56 -8.98 13.57
CA ARG A 157 -23.66 -9.52 14.95
C ARG A 157 -24.19 -8.50 15.96
N GLN A 158 -24.42 -7.24 15.56
CA GLN A 158 -24.76 -6.13 16.46
C GLN A 158 -23.78 -6.03 17.64
N GLN A 159 -22.53 -6.44 17.45
CA GLN A 159 -21.51 -6.20 18.45
C GLN A 159 -21.11 -4.73 18.33
N GLU A 160 -21.40 -3.97 19.39
CA GLU A 160 -20.78 -2.66 19.66
C GLU A 160 -19.31 -2.85 20.07
N ASP A 161 -18.57 -3.68 19.34
CA ASP A 161 -17.15 -3.83 19.66
C ASP A 161 -16.44 -2.55 19.18
N GLU A 162 -15.95 -1.76 20.13
CA GLU A 162 -15.11 -0.56 19.89
C GLU A 162 -13.76 -0.92 19.26
N GLY A 163 -13.49 -2.21 19.03
CA GLY A 163 -12.30 -2.70 18.35
C GLY A 163 -12.30 -2.41 16.85
N ASN A 164 -11.32 -1.61 16.40
CA ASN A 164 -10.98 -1.49 14.97
C ASN A 164 -10.60 -2.87 14.40
N ASN A 165 -11.58 -3.60 13.85
CA ASN A 165 -11.34 -4.87 13.17
C ASN A 165 -10.81 -4.60 11.75
N LEU A 166 -9.57 -4.09 11.72
CA LEU A 166 -8.83 -3.80 10.50
C LEU A 166 -8.62 -5.10 9.71
N ALA A 167 -8.67 -5.02 8.37
CA ALA A 167 -8.29 -6.11 7.48
C ALA A 167 -6.77 -6.36 7.50
N LEU A 168 -6.26 -6.86 8.64
CA LEU A 168 -4.84 -7.10 8.91
C LEU A 168 -4.44 -8.54 8.57
N THR A 169 -3.17 -8.71 8.25
CA THR A 169 -2.54 -10.03 8.18
C THR A 169 -2.26 -10.58 9.58
N SER A 170 -2.06 -11.89 9.71
CA SER A 170 -2.00 -12.58 11.01
C SER A 170 -0.97 -12.00 11.99
N LEU A 171 0.20 -11.57 11.50
CA LEU A 171 1.23 -10.96 12.36
C LEU A 171 0.81 -9.59 12.89
N TYR A 172 0.14 -8.77 12.10
CA TYR A 172 -0.34 -7.45 12.53
C TYR A 172 -1.55 -7.58 13.47
N ALA A 173 -2.43 -8.55 13.21
CA ALA A 173 -3.51 -8.90 14.14
C ALA A 173 -2.95 -9.36 15.50
N LEU A 174 -1.86 -10.14 15.48
CA LEU A 174 -1.15 -10.56 16.69
C LEU A 174 -0.49 -9.36 17.41
N GLU A 175 0.15 -8.44 16.70
CA GLU A 175 0.73 -7.23 17.29
C GLU A 175 -0.33 -6.36 17.98
N SER A 176 -1.48 -6.16 17.33
CA SER A 176 -2.62 -5.44 17.90
C SER A 176 -3.13 -6.13 19.18
N THR A 177 -3.29 -7.45 19.15
CA THR A 177 -3.70 -8.24 20.32
C THR A 177 -2.70 -8.12 21.47
N ILE A 178 -1.40 -8.20 21.19
CA ILE A 178 -0.34 -8.05 22.20
C ILE A 178 -0.37 -6.63 22.79
N SER A 179 -0.59 -5.61 21.96
CA SER A 179 -0.68 -4.21 22.38
C SER A 179 -1.88 -3.97 23.29
N GLN A 180 -3.04 -4.54 22.98
CA GLN A 180 -4.22 -4.49 23.85
C GLN A 180 -3.96 -5.15 25.21
N ARG A 181 -3.31 -6.32 25.21
CA ARG A 181 -2.91 -7.02 26.45
C ARG A 181 -1.82 -6.29 27.23
N LYS A 182 -0.98 -5.49 26.56
CA LYS A 182 0.00 -4.62 27.24
C LYS A 182 -0.71 -3.57 28.09
N THR A 183 -1.81 -3.00 27.60
CA THR A 183 -2.60 -1.97 28.30
C THR A 183 -3.64 -2.52 29.27
N GLU A 184 -3.84 -3.84 29.33
CA GLU A 184 -4.83 -4.44 30.24
C GLU A 184 -4.54 -4.03 31.70
N LEU A 185 -5.59 -3.59 32.40
CA LEU A 185 -5.56 -3.34 33.84
C LEU A 185 -5.79 -4.66 34.55
N THR A 186 -4.91 -5.01 35.48
CA THR A 186 -5.08 -6.20 36.32
C THR A 186 -5.59 -5.74 37.68
N GLY A 187 -6.82 -6.11 38.04
CA GLY A 187 -7.37 -5.80 39.36
C GLY A 187 -6.58 -6.49 40.48
N GLU A 188 -6.70 -6.01 41.72
CA GLU A 188 -5.93 -6.49 42.87
C GLU A 188 -6.03 -8.01 43.14
N ASN A 189 -7.04 -8.70 42.58
CA ASN A 189 -7.28 -10.14 42.74
C ASN A 189 -7.34 -10.94 41.44
N GLU A 190 -7.02 -10.35 40.28
CA GLU A 190 -7.08 -11.06 38.99
C GLU A 190 -5.69 -11.53 38.54
N LYS A 191 -5.62 -12.74 37.98
CA LYS A 191 -4.37 -13.24 37.40
C LYS A 191 -4.14 -12.54 36.04
N PRO A 192 -2.97 -11.91 35.82
CA PRO A 192 -2.66 -11.28 34.55
C PRO A 192 -2.68 -12.30 33.41
N SER A 193 -2.99 -11.85 32.18
CA SER A 193 -2.95 -12.70 31.00
C SER A 193 -1.55 -13.28 30.79
N TRP A 194 -1.45 -14.37 30.02
CA TRP A 194 -0.15 -14.96 29.67
C TRP A 194 0.81 -13.92 29.07
N THR A 195 0.31 -13.12 28.13
CA THR A 195 1.09 -12.03 27.50
C THR A 195 1.55 -11.01 28.54
N LYS A 196 0.68 -10.58 29.45
CA LYS A 196 1.04 -9.62 30.51
C LYS A 196 2.08 -10.19 31.47
N ARG A 197 1.98 -11.46 31.84
CA ARG A 197 3.00 -12.15 32.65
C ARG A 197 4.37 -12.14 31.98
N LEU A 198 4.42 -12.41 30.67
CA LEU A 198 5.66 -12.33 29.89
C LEU A 198 6.21 -10.89 29.83
N LEU A 199 5.34 -9.90 29.62
CA LEU A 199 5.73 -8.48 29.57
C LEU A 199 6.29 -7.98 30.91
N LEU A 200 5.81 -8.50 32.04
CA LEU A 200 6.26 -8.14 33.39
C LEU A 200 7.55 -8.85 33.82
N ASN A 201 7.95 -9.95 33.16
CA ASN A 201 9.10 -10.76 33.57
C ASN A 201 10.06 -11.04 32.42
N ASP A 202 11.10 -10.22 32.34
CA ASP A 202 12.14 -10.26 31.31
C ASP A 202 12.86 -11.62 31.25
N LYS A 203 13.13 -12.23 32.42
CA LYS A 203 13.82 -13.52 32.50
C LYS A 203 12.95 -14.63 31.94
N LEU A 204 11.66 -14.64 32.31
CA LEU A 204 10.69 -15.61 31.81
C LEU A 204 10.53 -15.47 30.28
N LEU A 205 10.34 -14.25 29.77
CA LEU A 205 10.21 -14.00 28.34
C LEU A 205 11.44 -14.49 27.56
N CYS A 206 12.64 -14.12 27.99
CA CYS A 206 13.87 -14.57 27.33
C CYS A 206 14.07 -16.08 27.45
N SER A 207 13.62 -16.70 28.54
CA SER A 207 13.67 -18.16 28.71
C SER A 207 12.77 -18.85 27.69
N LYS A 208 11.50 -18.41 27.58
CA LYS A 208 10.54 -18.96 26.62
C LYS A 208 11.04 -18.83 25.18
N ILE A 209 11.55 -17.66 24.77
CA ILE A 209 12.09 -17.49 23.40
C ILE A 209 13.19 -18.52 23.10
N ARG A 210 14.09 -18.78 24.05
CA ARG A 210 15.20 -19.74 23.86
C ARG A 210 14.69 -21.18 23.83
N GLU A 211 13.72 -21.50 24.68
CA GLU A 211 13.06 -22.80 24.73
C GLU A 211 12.38 -23.11 23.39
N GLU A 212 11.50 -22.23 22.89
CA GLU A 212 10.78 -22.48 21.63
C GLU A 212 11.72 -22.54 20.42
N ALA A 213 12.80 -21.73 20.43
CA ALA A 213 13.81 -21.80 19.38
C ALA A 213 14.55 -23.15 19.38
N ASN A 214 14.81 -23.71 20.57
CA ASN A 214 15.40 -25.03 20.72
C ASN A 214 14.40 -26.13 20.32
N GLU A 215 13.13 -26.04 20.73
CA GLU A 215 12.09 -26.99 20.32
C GLU A 215 11.90 -26.99 18.78
N LEU A 216 11.94 -25.82 18.14
CA LEU A 216 11.93 -25.70 16.69
C LEU A 216 13.10 -26.42 16.01
N CYS A 217 14.31 -26.34 16.59
CA CYS A 217 15.46 -27.11 16.08
C CYS A 217 15.27 -28.62 16.29
N GLN A 218 14.74 -29.02 17.45
CA GLN A 218 14.49 -30.41 17.79
C GLN A 218 13.49 -31.08 16.86
N THR A 219 12.51 -30.34 16.32
CA THR A 219 11.56 -30.94 15.36
C THR A 219 12.27 -31.48 14.10
N LEU A 220 13.37 -30.84 13.69
CA LEU A 220 14.22 -31.34 12.60
C LEU A 220 15.10 -32.49 13.07
N GLU A 221 15.78 -32.35 14.21
CA GLU A 221 16.73 -33.34 14.74
C GLU A 221 16.07 -34.69 15.02
N ASN A 222 14.83 -34.65 15.52
CA ASN A 222 14.04 -35.82 15.86
C ASN A 222 13.16 -36.30 14.69
N ASN A 223 13.26 -35.67 13.51
CA ASN A 223 12.47 -35.98 12.31
C ASN A 223 10.95 -35.99 12.59
N GLU A 224 10.48 -34.97 13.31
CA GLU A 224 9.09 -34.82 13.69
C GLU A 224 8.20 -34.40 12.51
N HIS A 225 6.89 -34.57 12.66
CA HIS A 225 5.95 -34.20 11.62
C HIS A 225 5.92 -32.67 11.41
N LYS A 226 5.75 -32.23 10.15
CA LYS A 226 5.73 -30.82 9.74
C LYS A 226 4.78 -29.91 10.55
N SER A 227 3.70 -30.47 11.11
CA SER A 227 2.77 -29.71 11.95
C SER A 227 3.39 -29.27 13.26
N ARG A 228 4.29 -30.08 13.85
CA ARG A 228 5.02 -29.72 15.06
C ARG A 228 6.00 -28.59 14.78
N THR A 229 6.76 -28.66 13.68
CA THR A 229 7.60 -27.54 13.20
C THR A 229 6.80 -26.24 13.02
N ALA A 230 5.60 -26.32 12.45
CA ALA A 230 4.73 -25.14 12.30
C ALA A 230 4.27 -24.57 13.65
N SER A 231 3.97 -25.44 14.62
CA SER A 231 3.61 -25.04 15.99
C SER A 231 4.77 -24.33 16.69
N GLU A 232 5.97 -24.94 16.70
CA GLU A 232 7.13 -24.35 17.38
C GLU A 232 7.56 -23.03 16.74
N MET A 233 7.48 -22.94 15.41
CA MET A 233 7.75 -21.68 14.72
C MET A 233 6.71 -20.60 15.10
N ALA A 234 5.44 -20.97 15.26
CA ALA A 234 4.42 -20.05 15.73
C ALA A 234 4.71 -19.57 17.16
N ASP A 235 5.17 -20.45 18.05
CA ASP A 235 5.54 -20.09 19.42
C ASP A 235 6.78 -19.20 19.48
N VAL A 236 7.80 -19.46 18.64
CA VAL A 236 8.95 -18.57 18.45
C VAL A 236 8.50 -17.18 18.01
N LEU A 237 7.67 -17.10 16.97
CA LEU A 237 7.14 -15.83 16.46
C LEU A 237 6.33 -15.10 17.54
N TYR A 238 5.45 -15.80 18.25
CA TYR A 238 4.63 -15.22 19.31
C TYR A 238 5.49 -14.58 20.40
N HIS A 239 6.42 -15.33 21.00
CA HIS A 239 7.25 -14.81 22.08
C HIS A 239 8.20 -13.71 21.60
N ALA A 240 8.73 -13.81 20.38
CA ALA A 240 9.51 -12.73 19.77
C ALA A 240 8.68 -11.45 19.60
N MET A 241 7.42 -11.54 19.18
CA MET A 241 6.54 -10.38 19.06
C MET A 241 6.20 -9.74 20.40
N VAL A 242 6.07 -10.53 21.48
CA VAL A 242 5.93 -9.98 22.84
C VAL A 242 7.18 -9.20 23.25
N LEU A 243 8.38 -9.67 22.89
CA LEU A 243 9.63 -8.95 23.10
C LEU A 243 9.67 -7.63 22.32
N LEU A 244 9.25 -7.63 21.05
CA LEU A 244 9.16 -6.42 20.23
C LEU A 244 8.23 -5.39 20.88
N ALA A 245 7.03 -5.80 21.29
CA ALA A 245 6.07 -4.94 21.97
C ALA A 245 6.62 -4.36 23.30
N LYS A 246 7.41 -5.14 24.04
CA LYS A 246 8.09 -4.66 25.25
C LYS A 246 9.17 -3.62 24.95
N LYS A 247 9.88 -3.78 23.84
CA LYS A 247 10.94 -2.89 23.37
C LYS A 247 10.42 -1.72 22.52
N ASP A 248 9.12 -1.64 22.33
CA ASP A 248 8.45 -0.63 21.49
C ASP A 248 8.94 -0.64 20.03
N VAL A 249 9.21 -1.84 19.52
CA VAL A 249 9.57 -2.07 18.11
C VAL A 249 8.35 -2.61 17.39
N LYS A 250 7.99 -2.03 16.24
CA LYS A 250 6.86 -2.52 15.43
C LYS A 250 7.29 -3.67 14.54
N ILE A 251 6.37 -4.57 14.21
CA ILE A 251 6.62 -5.65 13.24
C ILE A 251 6.95 -5.08 11.86
N GLU A 252 6.41 -3.91 11.50
CA GLU A 252 6.76 -3.19 10.27
C GLU A 252 8.26 -2.92 10.18
N ASP A 253 8.91 -2.51 11.28
CA ASP A 253 10.36 -2.24 11.30
C ASP A 253 11.16 -3.52 11.01
N VAL A 254 10.72 -4.66 11.55
CA VAL A 254 11.34 -5.96 11.32
C VAL A 254 11.18 -6.39 9.86
N LEU A 255 9.98 -6.23 9.29
CA LEU A 255 9.71 -6.57 7.89
C LEU A 255 10.47 -5.65 6.92
N GLN A 256 10.64 -4.38 7.26
CA GLN A 256 11.51 -3.47 6.51
C GLN A 256 12.97 -3.96 6.53
N VAL A 257 13.50 -4.37 7.69
CA VAL A 257 14.85 -4.96 7.78
C VAL A 257 14.96 -6.23 6.94
N LEU A 258 13.94 -7.10 6.95
CA LEU A 258 13.94 -8.31 6.11
C LEU A 258 13.92 -7.98 4.63
N ARG A 259 13.11 -7.00 4.20
CA ARG A 259 13.07 -6.56 2.80
C ARG A 259 14.42 -6.04 2.31
N LEU A 260 15.13 -5.28 3.15
CA LEU A 260 16.49 -4.83 2.82
C LEU A 260 17.47 -5.99 2.59
N ARG A 261 17.24 -7.15 3.22
CA ARG A 261 18.04 -8.37 3.02
C ARG A 261 17.65 -9.16 1.77
N PHE A 262 16.53 -8.88 1.11
CA PHE A 262 16.20 -9.56 -0.15
C PHE A 262 17.07 -9.07 -1.31
N SER A 263 17.53 -7.82 -1.24
CA SER A 263 18.34 -7.19 -2.27
C SER A 263 19.86 -7.41 -2.10
N GLN A 264 20.28 -8.06 -1.01
CA GLN A 264 21.68 -8.30 -0.67
C GLN A 264 21.80 -9.74 -0.15
N SER A 265 22.60 -10.58 -0.78
CA SER A 265 22.71 -11.98 -0.35
C SER A 265 23.14 -12.05 1.13
N GLY A 266 22.69 -13.05 1.88
CA GLY A 266 23.02 -13.18 3.32
C GLY A 266 24.53 -13.22 3.62
N ILE A 267 25.36 -13.54 2.63
CA ILE A 267 26.83 -13.49 2.71
C ILE A 267 27.35 -12.05 2.62
N GLU A 268 26.79 -11.23 1.73
CA GLU A 268 27.16 -9.82 1.56
C GLU A 268 26.72 -8.97 2.77
N GLU A 269 25.53 -9.26 3.31
CA GLU A 269 24.99 -8.60 4.50
C GLU A 269 25.80 -8.92 5.77
N LYS A 270 26.25 -10.17 5.92
CA LYS A 270 27.15 -10.55 7.01
C LYS A 270 28.51 -9.87 6.90
N ARG A 271 29.04 -9.66 5.69
CA ARG A 271 30.31 -8.94 5.45
C ARG A 271 30.21 -7.45 5.79
N SER A 272 29.09 -6.80 5.47
CA SER A 272 28.91 -5.36 5.76
C SER A 272 28.85 -5.06 7.26
N ARG A 273 28.27 -5.96 8.06
CA ARG A 273 28.24 -5.83 9.53
C ARG A 273 29.62 -5.94 10.20
N VAL A 274 30.53 -6.74 9.64
CA VAL A 274 31.90 -6.88 10.18
C VAL A 274 32.70 -5.58 9.99
N SER A 275 32.44 -4.83 8.92
CA SER A 275 33.08 -3.54 8.65
C SER A 275 32.54 -2.38 9.49
N GLN A 276 31.44 -2.57 10.24
CA GLN A 276 30.82 -1.54 11.08
C GLN A 276 31.10 -1.71 12.58
N LYS A 277 31.93 -2.67 13.00
CA LYS A 277 32.43 -2.67 14.39
C LYS A 277 33.25 -1.40 14.63
N PRO A 278 32.94 -0.59 15.67
CA PRO A 278 33.83 0.49 16.07
C PRO A 278 35.20 -0.09 16.39
N LEU A 279 36.27 0.62 15.98
CA LEU A 279 37.59 0.39 16.52
C LEU A 279 37.53 0.69 18.02
N ASP A 280 37.59 -0.35 18.84
CA ASP A 280 37.81 -0.19 20.28
C ASP A 280 39.13 0.57 20.46
N HIS A 281 39.04 1.77 21.03
CA HIS A 281 40.14 2.55 21.58
C HIS A 281 40.01 2.59 23.10
#